data_AF-A0A1N6HZJ4-F1
#
_entry.id   AF-A0A1N6HZJ4-F1
#
_cell.length_a   1.000
_cell.length_b   1.000
_cell.length_c   1.000
_cell.angle_alpha   90.00
_cell.angle_beta   90.00
_cell.angle_gamma   90.00
#
_symmetry.space_group_name_H-M   'P 1'
#
loop_
_entity.id
_entity.type
_entity.pdbx_description
1 polymer ?
#
loop_
_entity_poly.entity_id
_entity_poly.type
_entity_poly.pdbx_seq_one_letter_code
_entity_poly.pdbx_strand_id
1 'polypeptide(L)'
;MELAQLVEDKINECAAKIVKGGSATDEVSFGKLAFFLALRRVQQKKATAEDVGLLDAINDTLQALGVVDKGKTFYKDPWANPTN
;
A
#
# COMPACT_ATOMS: atom_id res chain seq x y z
N MET A 1 4.34 16.26 5.02
CA MET A 1 3.78 15.15 5.81
C MET A 1 4.57 13.91 5.45
N GLU A 2 5.15 13.23 6.44
CA GLU A 2 5.90 12.00 6.22
C GLU A 2 4.99 10.88 5.73
N LEU A 3 5.50 10.00 4.86
CA LEU A 3 4.71 8.90 4.29
C LEU A 3 4.13 7.98 5.39
N ALA A 4 4.89 7.74 6.46
CA ALA A 4 4.41 6.93 7.58
C ALA A 4 3.19 7.56 8.28
N GLN A 5 3.17 8.89 8.45
CA GLN A 5 2.02 9.59 9.03
C GLN A 5 0.79 9.51 8.12
N LEU A 6 0.98 9.74 6.81
CA LEU A 6 -0.10 9.58 5.82
C LEU A 6 -0.72 8.17 5.91
N VAL A 7 0.11 7.13 6.01
CA VAL A 7 -0.33 5.74 6.07
C VAL A 7 -1.20 5.50 7.30
N GLU A 8 -0.76 5.91 8.49
CA GLU A 8 -1.55 5.74 9.72
C GLU A 8 -2.86 6.55 9.67
N ASP A 9 -2.82 7.78 9.17
CA ASP A 9 -4.02 8.63 9.04
C ASP A 9 -5.05 7.97 8.11
N LYS A 10 -4.59 7.39 7.00
CA LYS A 10 -5.47 6.72 6.03
C LYS A 10 -6.01 5.38 6.54
N ILE A 11 -5.24 4.63 7.32
CA ILE A 11 -5.73 3.43 8.01
C ILE A 11 -6.89 3.81 8.95
N ASN A 12 -6.69 4.83 9.78
CA ASN A 12 -7.70 5.29 10.73
C ASN A 12 -8.95 5.84 10.01
N GLU A 13 -8.78 6.60 8.94
CA GLU A 13 -9.89 7.11 8.12
C GLU A 13 -10.70 5.97 7.50
N CYS A 14 -10.04 4.95 6.93
CA CYS A 14 -10.72 3.81 6.32
C CYS A 14 -11.47 2.98 7.37
N ALA A 15 -10.83 2.70 8.51
CA ALA A 15 -11.47 1.98 9.61
C ALA A 15 -12.71 2.72 10.15
N ALA A 16 -12.61 4.05 10.34
CA ALA A 16 -13.74 4.86 10.78
C ALA A 16 -14.89 4.89 9.76
N LYS A 17 -14.58 4.87 8.46
CA LYS A 17 -15.58 4.79 7.39
C LYS A 17 -16.30 3.46 7.36
N ILE A 18 -15.61 2.34 7.57
CA ILE A 18 -16.24 1.01 7.67
C ILE A 18 -17.21 0.96 8.85
N VAL A 19 -16.83 1.53 10.00
CA VAL A 19 -17.70 1.53 11.20
C VAL A 19 -18.95 2.39 11.02
N LYS A 20 -18.86 3.50 10.27
CA LYS A 20 -19.95 4.48 10.11
C LYS A 20 -20.74 4.32 8.81
N GLY A 21 -20.24 3.52 7.89
CA GLY A 21 -20.70 3.42 6.51
C GLY A 21 -21.80 2.40 6.30
N GLY A 22 -21.96 2.03 5.04
CA GLY A 22 -22.77 0.91 4.59
C GLY A 22 -22.07 0.21 3.43
N SER A 23 -22.60 -0.93 2.99
CA SER A 23 -21.91 -1.91 2.12
C SER A 23 -21.00 -1.33 1.03
N ALA A 24 -21.50 -0.43 0.19
CA ALA A 24 -20.70 0.18 -0.90
C ALA A 24 -19.53 1.05 -0.40
N THR A 25 -19.69 1.74 0.73
CA THR A 25 -18.60 2.50 1.39
C THR A 25 -17.60 1.54 2.02
N ASP A 26 -18.07 0.44 2.60
CA ASP A 26 -17.25 -0.54 3.29
C ASP A 26 -16.32 -1.26 2.31
N GLU A 27 -16.82 -1.67 1.14
CA GLU A 27 -16.02 -2.30 0.09
C GLU A 27 -14.86 -1.41 -0.38
N VAL A 28 -15.14 -0.13 -0.65
CA VAL A 28 -14.11 0.84 -1.06
C VAL A 28 -13.10 1.08 0.06
N SER A 29 -13.57 1.25 1.28
CA SER A 29 -12.70 1.48 2.43
C SER A 29 -11.89 0.24 2.79
N PHE A 30 -12.42 -0.96 2.59
CA PHE A 30 -11.71 -2.22 2.78
C PHE A 30 -10.56 -2.37 1.78
N GLY A 31 -10.78 -2.12 0.49
CA GLY A 31 -9.72 -2.17 -0.52
C GLY A 31 -8.59 -1.19 -0.22
N LYS A 32 -8.92 0.04 0.18
CA LYS A 32 -7.92 1.03 0.61
C LYS A 32 -7.18 0.60 1.88
N LEU A 33 -7.91 0.08 2.87
CA LEU A 33 -7.33 -0.38 4.12
C LEU A 33 -6.32 -1.51 3.88
N ALA A 34 -6.64 -2.47 3.01
CA ALA A 34 -5.73 -3.55 2.63
C ALA A 34 -4.40 -3.02 2.07
N PHE A 35 -4.45 -2.08 1.13
CA PHE A 35 -3.27 -1.41 0.57
C PHE A 35 -2.42 -0.71 1.64
N PHE A 36 -3.04 0.13 2.49
CA PHE A 36 -2.28 0.90 3.48
C PHE A 36 -1.70 0.02 4.59
N LEU A 37 -2.39 -1.07 4.96
CA LEU A 37 -1.86 -2.05 5.90
C LEU A 37 -0.62 -2.79 5.34
N ALA A 38 -0.66 -3.18 4.06
CA ALA A 38 0.49 -3.79 3.39
C ALA A 38 1.69 -2.82 3.33
N LEU A 39 1.44 -1.56 2.93
CA LEU A 39 2.48 -0.54 2.87
C LEU A 39 3.11 -0.26 4.23
N ARG A 40 2.31 -0.23 5.30
CA ARG A 40 2.82 -0.12 6.69
C ARG A 40 3.74 -1.29 7.04
N ARG A 41 3.33 -2.52 6.73
CA ARG A 41 4.12 -3.72 7.03
C ARG A 41 5.46 -3.72 6.28
N VAL A 42 5.47 -3.28 5.02
CA VAL A 42 6.71 -3.06 4.26
C VAL A 42 7.62 -2.06 4.95
N GLN A 43 7.13 -0.88 5.33
CA GLN A 43 7.93 0.15 6.03
C GLN A 43 8.54 -0.36 7.34
N GLN A 44 7.82 -1.25 8.03
CA GLN A 44 8.27 -1.87 9.28
C GLN A 44 9.15 -3.11 9.07
N LYS A 45 9.47 -3.49 7.83
CA LYS A 45 10.20 -4.73 7.48
C LYS A 45 9.51 -6.01 8.00
N LYS A 46 8.19 -6.01 8.02
CA LYS A 46 7.31 -7.11 8.48
C LYS A 46 6.32 -7.55 7.40
N ALA A 47 6.63 -7.29 6.14
CA ALA A 47 5.76 -7.66 5.02
C ALA A 47 5.68 -9.17 4.86
N THR A 48 4.47 -9.65 4.59
CA THR A 48 4.20 -11.02 4.15
C THR A 48 4.38 -11.14 2.65
N ALA A 49 4.34 -12.37 2.12
CA ALA A 49 4.42 -12.55 0.67
C ALA A 49 3.24 -11.96 -0.09
N GLU A 50 2.05 -12.00 0.52
CA GLU A 50 0.85 -11.37 -0.01
C GLU A 50 0.98 -9.85 -0.07
N ASP A 51 1.55 -9.23 0.97
CA ASP A 51 1.77 -7.77 0.99
C ASP A 51 2.66 -7.31 -0.16
N VAL A 52 3.74 -8.06 -0.43
CA VAL A 52 4.63 -7.73 -1.54
C VAL A 52 3.93 -7.95 -2.87
N GLY A 53 3.27 -9.09 -3.07
CA GLY A 53 2.53 -9.34 -4.32
C GLY A 53 1.48 -8.27 -4.62
N LEU A 54 0.75 -7.79 -3.60
CA LEU A 54 -0.21 -6.69 -3.74
C LEU A 54 0.47 -5.40 -4.20
N LEU A 55 1.56 -5.00 -3.54
CA LEU A 55 2.26 -3.76 -3.86
C LEU A 55 3.00 -3.84 -5.21
N ASP A 56 3.50 -5.02 -5.56
CA ASP A 56 4.19 -5.28 -6.83
C ASP A 56 3.23 -5.20 -8.01
N ALA A 57 2.05 -5.82 -7.91
CA ALA A 57 1.02 -5.70 -8.95
C ALA A 57 0.58 -4.24 -9.20
N ILE A 58 0.48 -3.43 -8.13
CA ILE A 58 0.23 -2.00 -8.26
C ILE A 58 1.41 -1.32 -8.95
N ASN A 59 2.64 -1.66 -8.57
CA ASN A 59 3.85 -1.06 -9.13
C ASN A 59 4.01 -1.38 -10.62
N ASP A 60 3.82 -2.63 -11.02
CA ASP A 60 3.84 -3.08 -12.41
C ASP A 60 2.82 -2.33 -13.24
N THR A 61 1.62 -2.12 -12.70
CA THR A 61 0.58 -1.31 -13.36
C THR A 61 1.03 0.14 -13.54
N LEU A 62 1.61 0.75 -12.51
CA LEU A 62 2.12 2.13 -12.59
C LEU A 62 3.30 2.25 -13.56
N GLN A 63 4.18 1.24 -13.64
CA GLN A 63 5.26 1.20 -14.61
C GLN A 63 4.75 1.02 -16.04
N ALA A 64 3.77 0.15 -16.26
CA ALA A 64 3.13 -0.03 -17.56
C ALA A 64 2.45 1.26 -18.05
N LEU A 65 1.91 2.06 -17.13
CA LEU A 65 1.36 3.39 -17.42
C LEU A 65 2.41 4.50 -17.56
N GLY A 66 3.70 4.21 -17.32
CA GLY A 66 4.77 5.20 -17.35
C GLY A 66 4.77 6.20 -16.19
N VAL A 67 4.00 5.94 -15.14
CA VAL A 67 3.96 6.78 -13.92
C VAL A 67 5.19 6.53 -13.04
N VAL A 68 5.68 5.29 -13.04
CA VAL A 68 6.91 4.88 -12.38
C VAL A 68 7.89 4.41 -13.46
N ASP A 69 9.14 4.88 -13.41
CA ASP A 69 10.14 4.44 -14.37
C ASP A 69 10.43 2.95 -14.23
N LYS A 70 10.77 2.29 -15.34
CA LYS A 70 11.22 0.90 -15.35
C LYS A 70 12.42 0.73 -14.41
N GLY A 71 12.36 -0.28 -13.53
CA GLY A 71 13.40 -0.58 -12.55
C GLY A 71 13.33 0.25 -11.26
N LYS A 72 12.34 1.14 -11.13
CA LYS A 72 12.03 1.81 -9.85
C LYS A 72 10.75 1.26 -9.26
N THR A 73 10.63 1.31 -7.95
CA THR A 73 9.40 0.97 -7.23
C THR A 73 8.86 2.19 -6.50
N PHE A 74 7.54 2.34 -6.43
CA PHE A 74 6.94 3.43 -5.63
C PHE A 74 7.07 3.18 -4.10
N TYR A 75 7.38 1.94 -3.71
CA TYR A 75 7.62 1.51 -2.34
C TYR A 75 9.04 0.93 -2.19
N LYS A 76 9.58 0.88 -0.97
CA LYS A 76 10.85 0.17 -0.73
C LYS A 76 10.57 -1.31 -0.65
N ASP A 77 10.95 -2.06 -1.68
CA ASP A 77 10.79 -3.52 -1.68
C ASP A 77 11.54 -4.12 -0.48
N PRO A 78 10.84 -4.84 0.42
CA PRO A 78 11.47 -5.44 1.60
C PRO A 78 12.45 -6.57 1.26
N TRP A 79 12.44 -7.08 0.04
CA TRP A 79 13.32 -8.16 -0.44
C TRP A 79 14.33 -7.70 -1.49
N ALA A 80 14.28 -6.44 -1.91
CA ALA A 80 15.30 -5.88 -2.78
C ALA A 80 16.66 -5.91 -2.08
N ASN A 81 17.65 -6.46 -2.80
CA ASN A 81 19.03 -6.47 -2.33
C ASN A 81 19.55 -5.03 -2.28
N PRO A 82 20.20 -4.56 -1.19
CA PRO A 82 20.52 -3.15 -0.98
C PRO A 82 21.61 -2.55 -1.90
N THR A 83 21.88 -3.13 -3.07
CA THR A 83 23.03 -2.77 -3.93
C THR A 83 22.70 -2.44 -5.39
N ASN A 84 21.44 -2.16 -5.76
CA ASN A 84 21.12 -1.63 -7.09
C ASN A 84 20.55 -0.21 -7.01
#